data_AF-A0A7Z9GBG4-F1
#
_entry.id   AF-A0A7Z9GBG4-F1
#
_cell.length_a   1.000
_cell.length_b   1.000
_cell.length_c   1.000
_cell.angle_alpha   90.00
_cell.angle_beta   90.00
_cell.angle_gamma   90.00
#
_symmetry.space_group_name_H-M   'P 1'
#
loop_
_entity.id
_entity.type
_entity.pdbx_description
1 polymer ?
#
loop_
_entity_poly.entity_id
_entity_poly.type
_entity_poly.pdbx_seq_one_letter_code
_entity_poly.pdbx_strand_id
1 'polypeptide(L)'
;MGQNTTEITKLIDVSADRSEAAVILTSIRNGQTFGPVDLSNALLVDEDLSGLNLAGANLQGANLAGACLDGTILMGANLRDAVLIGASINHCEMSGADLENANLESCKGESVGLAGARLCGARMMNLQLRNSSLTGADMSHVVLDGSCLEESRLAKVCLKGASLLRCNLQRVDLAGANVEGAVFTESDLRGATLRTVSGFEKACWLRTDMREINFAGAYLLRRFANDQNYLDEFRNRNRFSSAVYWLWLITSDCGRSLSRWGLLIFVQVILFACLYTQVGVDYGEHDTWLSPIYFSVVTITTLGYGDVLPTTVGGQIVTICEVVIGYIMLGGLLSIFTNKMARRAD
;
A
#
# COMPACT_ATOMS: atom_id res chain seq x y z
N MET A 1 -33.71 3.84 56.05
CA MET A 1 -32.37 3.34 56.45
C MET A 1 -31.50 3.34 55.21
N GLY A 2 -30.97 4.51 54.88
CA GLY A 2 -29.93 4.67 53.88
C GLY A 2 -28.61 4.85 54.62
N GLN A 3 -27.63 4.01 54.29
CA GLN A 3 -26.19 4.23 54.44
C GLN A 3 -25.49 2.92 54.03
N ASN A 4 -24.95 2.90 52.80
CA ASN A 4 -23.71 2.21 52.39
C ASN A 4 -23.49 2.35 50.87
N THR A 5 -23.49 3.59 50.37
CA THR A 5 -23.13 3.93 48.97
C THR A 5 -22.01 4.96 48.94
N THR A 6 -21.01 4.83 49.81
CA THR A 6 -19.90 5.79 49.86
C THR A 6 -18.61 5.03 50.14
N GLU A 7 -17.62 5.24 49.25
CA GLU A 7 -16.25 4.71 49.23
C GLU A 7 -15.98 3.37 48.50
N ILE A 8 -16.28 3.29 47.19
CA ILE A 8 -15.45 2.49 46.25
C ILE A 8 -15.08 3.35 45.02
N THR A 9 -14.74 4.61 45.27
CA THR A 9 -14.21 5.54 44.26
C THR A 9 -12.74 5.82 44.53
N LYS A 10 -11.96 4.76 44.77
CA LYS A 10 -10.51 4.82 44.53
C LYS A 10 -10.30 4.23 43.15
N LEU A 11 -9.52 4.91 42.31
CA LEU A 11 -8.88 4.27 41.18
C LEU A 11 -8.18 3.02 41.74
N ILE A 12 -8.73 1.85 41.44
CA ILE A 12 -8.07 0.58 41.74
C ILE A 12 -7.09 0.42 40.59
N ASP A 13 -5.83 0.73 40.88
CA ASP A 13 -4.70 0.54 39.97
C ASP A 13 -4.42 -0.96 39.92
N VAL A 14 -5.02 -1.66 38.94
CA VAL A 14 -4.97 -3.14 38.78
C VAL A 14 -3.62 -3.59 38.20
N SER A 15 -2.57 -2.78 38.36
CA SER A 15 -1.26 -3.08 37.81
C SER A 15 -0.66 -4.33 38.49
N ALA A 16 -0.89 -5.47 37.84
CA ALA A 16 -0.24 -6.78 37.99
C ALA A 16 -0.87 -7.87 38.90
N ASP A 17 -2.05 -7.70 39.50
CA ASP A 17 -2.69 -8.79 40.28
C ASP A 17 -3.94 -9.39 39.60
N ARG A 18 -3.88 -10.71 39.30
CA ARG A 18 -5.00 -11.50 38.79
C ARG A 18 -6.19 -11.51 39.76
N SER A 19 -5.92 -11.36 41.06
CA SER A 19 -6.95 -11.39 42.11
C SER A 19 -7.86 -10.16 42.04
N GLU A 20 -7.31 -8.97 41.81
CA GLU A 20 -8.08 -7.71 41.74
C GLU A 20 -8.91 -7.62 40.46
N ALA A 21 -8.31 -8.00 39.33
CA ALA A 21 -9.01 -8.10 38.06
C ALA A 21 -10.23 -9.04 38.17
N ALA A 22 -10.07 -10.19 38.83
CA ALA A 22 -11.16 -11.15 39.03
C ALA A 22 -12.32 -10.56 39.87
N VAL A 23 -12.03 -9.75 40.89
CA VAL A 23 -13.07 -9.09 41.71
C VAL A 23 -13.85 -8.08 40.88
N ILE A 24 -13.15 -7.27 40.08
CA ILE A 24 -13.78 -6.27 39.19
C ILE A 24 -14.68 -6.98 38.16
N LEU A 25 -14.15 -8.00 37.48
CA LEU A 25 -14.90 -8.77 36.47
C LEU A 25 -16.13 -9.45 37.06
N THR A 26 -16.00 -10.04 38.25
CA THR A 26 -17.15 -10.66 38.95
C THR A 26 -18.22 -9.63 39.29
N SER A 27 -17.81 -8.43 39.67
CA SER A 27 -18.75 -7.36 39.99
C SER A 27 -19.47 -6.83 38.75
N ILE A 28 -18.76 -6.72 37.61
CA ILE A 28 -19.36 -6.37 36.32
C ILE A 28 -20.35 -7.45 35.87
N ARG A 29 -20.01 -8.73 36.01
CA ARG A 29 -20.93 -9.86 35.74
C ARG A 29 -22.22 -9.78 36.56
N ASN A 30 -22.13 -9.27 37.79
CA ASN A 30 -23.28 -9.08 38.68
C ASN A 30 -24.08 -7.80 38.39
N GLY A 31 -23.77 -7.09 37.30
CA GLY A 31 -24.49 -5.88 36.88
C GLY A 31 -24.12 -4.63 37.66
N GLN A 32 -23.00 -4.62 38.40
CA GLN A 32 -22.53 -3.40 39.05
C GLN A 32 -21.94 -2.45 38.01
N THR A 33 -22.46 -1.23 37.98
CA THR A 33 -21.92 -0.14 37.16
C THR A 33 -20.78 0.52 37.89
N PHE A 34 -19.57 0.37 37.38
CA PHE A 34 -18.40 1.09 37.87
C PHE A 34 -18.26 2.43 37.15
N GLY A 35 -17.43 3.31 37.70
CA GLY A 35 -16.85 4.42 36.94
C GLY A 35 -15.93 3.90 35.82
N PRO A 36 -14.89 4.65 35.41
CA PRO A 36 -13.93 4.12 34.44
C PRO A 36 -13.29 2.84 34.99
N VAL A 37 -13.47 1.72 34.27
CA VAL A 37 -12.90 0.41 34.62
C VAL A 37 -11.42 0.42 34.24
N ASP A 38 -10.55 0.22 35.23
CA ASP A 38 -9.11 0.08 35.00
C ASP A 38 -8.72 -1.38 35.15
N LEU A 39 -8.18 -1.94 34.08
CA LEU A 39 -7.63 -3.29 33.93
C LEU A 39 -6.27 -3.21 33.23
N SER A 40 -5.59 -2.08 33.34
CA SER A 40 -4.27 -1.89 32.72
C SER A 40 -3.26 -2.87 33.30
N ASN A 41 -2.46 -3.47 32.41
CA ASN A 41 -1.49 -4.52 32.72
C ASN A 41 -2.08 -5.75 33.44
N ALA A 42 -3.41 -5.93 33.43
CA ALA A 42 -4.05 -7.07 34.07
C ALA A 42 -3.67 -8.38 33.36
N LEU A 43 -3.52 -9.45 34.16
CA LEU A 43 -3.32 -10.81 33.67
C LEU A 43 -4.68 -11.49 33.49
N LEU A 44 -5.19 -11.48 32.26
CA LEU A 44 -6.51 -11.97 31.85
C LEU A 44 -6.41 -13.15 30.88
N VAL A 45 -5.33 -13.94 30.99
CA VAL A 45 -5.05 -15.09 30.13
C VAL A 45 -6.13 -16.15 30.32
N ASP A 46 -6.71 -16.61 29.20
CA ASP A 46 -7.80 -17.60 29.14
C ASP A 46 -9.06 -17.21 29.96
N GLU A 47 -9.21 -15.93 30.33
CA GLU A 47 -10.38 -15.47 31.08
C GLU A 47 -11.61 -15.35 30.19
N ASP A 48 -12.78 -15.64 30.77
CA ASP A 48 -14.07 -15.47 30.09
C ASP A 48 -14.62 -14.05 30.32
N LEU A 49 -14.48 -13.20 29.32
CA LEU A 49 -14.97 -11.83 29.31
C LEU A 49 -16.23 -11.68 28.44
N SER A 50 -16.84 -12.80 28.04
CA SER A 50 -17.94 -12.81 27.10
C SER A 50 -19.15 -12.01 27.61
N GLY A 51 -19.74 -11.22 26.71
CA GLY A 51 -20.90 -10.38 26.98
C GLY A 51 -20.69 -9.23 27.98
N LEU A 52 -19.48 -9.03 28.52
CA LEU A 52 -19.22 -7.96 29.47
C LEU A 52 -19.28 -6.59 28.79
N ASN A 53 -19.78 -5.60 29.54
CA ASN A 53 -19.68 -4.20 29.14
C ASN A 53 -18.42 -3.57 29.73
N LEU A 54 -17.40 -3.41 28.88
CA LEU A 54 -16.11 -2.79 29.17
C LEU A 54 -15.92 -1.52 28.32
N ALA A 55 -17.02 -0.84 27.96
CA ALA A 55 -16.95 0.40 27.19
C ALA A 55 -16.11 1.45 27.92
N GLY A 56 -15.14 2.03 27.22
CA GLY A 56 -14.20 3.01 27.78
C GLY A 56 -13.22 2.46 28.84
N ALA A 57 -13.15 1.14 29.04
CA ALA A 57 -12.21 0.54 29.99
C ALA A 57 -10.76 0.78 29.57
N ASN A 58 -9.88 0.91 30.56
CA ASN A 58 -8.44 0.93 30.36
C ASN A 58 -7.89 -0.50 30.43
N LEU A 59 -7.53 -1.08 29.30
CA LEU A 59 -6.90 -2.40 29.14
C LEU A 59 -5.48 -2.27 28.57
N GLN A 60 -4.85 -1.09 28.73
CA GLN A 60 -3.52 -0.84 28.23
C GLN A 60 -2.53 -1.86 28.79
N GLY A 61 -1.77 -2.53 27.92
CA GLY A 61 -0.79 -3.55 28.30
C GLY A 61 -1.39 -4.82 28.92
N ALA A 62 -2.72 -4.97 28.95
CA ALA A 62 -3.36 -6.16 29.51
C ALA A 62 -2.99 -7.41 28.70
N ASN A 63 -2.77 -8.53 29.38
CA ASN A 63 -2.53 -9.83 28.75
C ASN A 63 -3.84 -10.62 28.68
N LEU A 64 -4.47 -10.58 27.51
CA LEU A 64 -5.71 -11.24 27.13
C LEU A 64 -5.46 -12.47 26.23
N ALA A 65 -4.25 -13.05 26.27
CA ALA A 65 -3.93 -14.21 25.45
C ALA A 65 -4.92 -15.35 25.71
N GLY A 66 -5.51 -15.91 24.65
CA GLY A 66 -6.52 -16.98 24.75
C GLY A 66 -7.86 -16.59 25.39
N ALA A 67 -8.06 -15.33 25.80
CA ALA A 67 -9.30 -14.89 26.44
C ALA A 67 -10.52 -15.03 25.51
N CYS A 68 -11.71 -15.22 26.12
CA CYS A 68 -12.99 -15.20 25.41
C CYS A 68 -13.62 -13.82 25.54
N LEU A 69 -13.62 -13.03 24.47
CA LEU A 69 -14.22 -11.69 24.37
C LEU A 69 -15.49 -11.70 23.49
N ASP A 70 -16.14 -12.86 23.39
CA ASP A 70 -17.30 -13.03 22.54
C ASP A 70 -18.47 -12.15 23.02
N GLY A 71 -18.96 -11.26 22.17
CA GLY A 71 -20.04 -10.32 22.49
C GLY A 71 -19.66 -9.22 23.50
N THR A 72 -18.38 -9.08 23.86
CA THR A 72 -17.92 -8.02 24.78
C THR A 72 -18.05 -6.64 24.12
N ILE A 73 -18.48 -5.66 24.90
CA ILE A 73 -18.54 -4.25 24.47
C ILE A 73 -17.27 -3.55 24.94
N LEU A 74 -16.42 -3.16 23.99
CA LEU A 74 -15.15 -2.44 24.17
C LEU A 74 -15.14 -1.09 23.44
N MET A 75 -16.31 -0.50 23.20
CA MET A 75 -16.43 0.79 22.52
C MET A 75 -15.59 1.86 23.22
N GLY A 76 -14.67 2.50 22.49
CA GLY A 76 -13.77 3.53 23.03
C GLY A 76 -12.79 3.03 24.10
N ALA A 77 -12.62 1.72 24.31
CA ALA A 77 -11.67 1.19 25.27
C ALA A 77 -10.22 1.44 24.85
N ASN A 78 -9.32 1.59 25.83
CA ASN A 78 -7.88 1.72 25.59
C ASN A 78 -7.22 0.34 25.69
N LEU A 79 -6.85 -0.25 24.57
CA LEU A 79 -6.17 -1.55 24.41
C LEU A 79 -4.75 -1.39 23.86
N ARG A 80 -4.15 -0.21 24.03
CA ARG A 80 -2.76 0.05 23.64
C ARG A 80 -1.83 -1.02 24.20
N ASP A 81 -0.94 -1.53 23.35
CA ASP A 81 0.06 -2.53 23.74
C ASP A 81 -0.52 -3.83 24.35
N ALA A 82 -1.84 -4.06 24.28
CA ALA A 82 -2.48 -5.26 24.83
C ALA A 82 -2.12 -6.51 24.01
N VAL A 83 -2.05 -7.66 24.69
CA VAL A 83 -1.73 -8.95 24.08
C VAL A 83 -3.00 -9.79 24.00
N LEU A 84 -3.58 -9.93 22.80
CA LEU A 84 -4.80 -10.70 22.56
C LEU A 84 -4.54 -12.01 21.82
N ILE A 85 -3.29 -12.50 21.77
CA ILE A 85 -2.90 -13.65 20.93
C ILE A 85 -3.86 -14.83 21.10
N GLY A 86 -4.47 -15.28 20.00
CA GLY A 86 -5.38 -16.42 19.98
C GLY A 86 -6.74 -16.22 20.67
N ALA A 87 -7.07 -15.00 21.10
CA ALA A 87 -8.35 -14.69 21.74
C ALA A 87 -9.53 -14.88 20.77
N SER A 88 -10.69 -15.24 21.34
CA SER A 88 -11.96 -15.25 20.62
C SER A 88 -12.62 -13.87 20.78
N ILE A 89 -13.03 -13.26 19.67
CA ILE A 89 -13.61 -11.91 19.64
C ILE A 89 -14.90 -11.88 18.79
N ASN A 90 -15.66 -12.98 18.77
CA ASN A 90 -16.88 -13.07 17.94
C ASN A 90 -17.91 -12.03 18.39
N HIS A 91 -18.49 -11.28 17.46
CA HIS A 91 -19.49 -10.24 17.76
C HIS A 91 -19.01 -9.17 18.76
N CYS A 92 -17.70 -9.00 18.93
CA CYS A 92 -17.15 -8.00 19.84
C CYS A 92 -17.30 -6.58 19.24
N GLU A 93 -17.70 -5.62 20.07
CA GLU A 93 -17.92 -4.22 19.67
C GLU A 93 -16.77 -3.34 20.15
N MET A 94 -15.83 -3.05 19.28
CA MET A 94 -14.59 -2.28 19.52
C MET A 94 -14.58 -0.95 18.76
N SER A 95 -15.76 -0.42 18.42
CA SER A 95 -15.87 0.85 17.67
C SER A 95 -15.19 1.99 18.43
N GLY A 96 -14.29 2.71 17.75
CA GLY A 96 -13.48 3.79 18.33
C GLY A 96 -12.46 3.35 19.39
N ALA A 97 -12.24 2.04 19.59
CA ALA A 97 -11.24 1.55 20.53
C ALA A 97 -9.81 1.86 20.06
N ASP A 98 -8.90 1.95 21.01
CA ASP A 98 -7.50 2.25 20.77
C ASP A 98 -6.64 0.99 20.93
N LEU A 99 -6.30 0.36 19.81
CA LEU A 99 -5.50 -0.87 19.68
C LEU A 99 -4.10 -0.59 19.11
N GLU A 100 -3.59 0.63 19.29
CA GLU A 100 -2.25 1.00 18.83
C GLU A 100 -1.21 0.04 19.43
N ASN A 101 -0.38 -0.54 18.56
CA ASN A 101 0.62 -1.58 18.87
C ASN A 101 0.09 -2.87 19.54
N ALA A 102 -1.22 -3.09 19.61
CA ALA A 102 -1.78 -4.32 20.18
C ALA A 102 -1.39 -5.56 19.34
N ASN A 103 -1.31 -6.72 19.99
CA ASN A 103 -1.03 -7.98 19.33
C ASN A 103 -2.30 -8.84 19.25
N LEU A 104 -2.91 -8.89 18.06
CA LEU A 104 -4.08 -9.69 17.72
C LEU A 104 -3.73 -10.91 16.85
N GLU A 105 -2.49 -11.40 16.95
CA GLU A 105 -2.04 -12.57 16.20
C GLU A 105 -2.93 -13.79 16.47
N SER A 106 -3.39 -14.44 15.41
CA SER A 106 -4.25 -15.63 15.45
C SER A 106 -5.58 -15.46 16.20
N CYS A 107 -6.03 -14.23 16.47
CA CYS A 107 -7.38 -14.02 17.01
C CYS A 107 -8.44 -14.54 16.04
N LYS A 108 -9.56 -14.96 16.59
CA LYS A 108 -10.70 -15.47 15.81
C LYS A 108 -11.93 -14.64 16.10
N GLY A 109 -12.46 -14.01 15.07
CA GLY A 109 -13.68 -13.23 15.15
C GLY A 109 -14.51 -13.35 13.89
N GLU A 110 -15.82 -13.37 14.10
CA GLU A 110 -16.81 -13.10 13.07
C GLU A 110 -17.68 -11.91 13.49
N SER A 111 -18.03 -11.06 12.52
CA SER A 111 -18.91 -9.90 12.75
C SER A 111 -18.41 -8.94 13.84
N VAL A 112 -17.11 -8.64 13.85
CA VAL A 112 -16.48 -7.71 14.82
C VAL A 112 -16.68 -6.26 14.38
N GLY A 113 -17.06 -5.39 15.32
CA GLY A 113 -17.21 -3.95 15.10
C GLY A 113 -15.94 -3.18 15.45
N LEU A 114 -15.14 -2.78 14.46
CA LEU A 114 -13.90 -2.00 14.60
C LEU A 114 -14.00 -0.63 13.90
N ALA A 115 -15.21 -0.10 13.72
CA ALA A 115 -15.40 1.17 13.03
C ALA A 115 -14.68 2.31 13.75
N GLY A 116 -13.83 3.06 13.03
CA GLY A 116 -13.04 4.16 13.59
C GLY A 116 -11.99 3.76 14.64
N ALA A 117 -11.71 2.47 14.81
CA ALA A 117 -10.68 2.00 15.74
C ALA A 117 -9.28 2.46 15.30
N ARG A 118 -8.38 2.68 16.27
CA ARG A 118 -6.96 2.98 16.01
C ARG A 118 -6.17 1.68 16.14
N LEU A 119 -5.63 1.18 15.04
CA LEU A 119 -4.84 -0.05 14.96
C LEU A 119 -3.42 0.23 14.46
N CYS A 120 -2.95 1.49 14.53
CA CYS A 120 -1.62 1.86 14.04
C CYS A 120 -0.54 0.96 14.66
N GLY A 121 0.27 0.32 13.83
CA GLY A 121 1.35 -0.59 14.26
C GLY A 121 0.90 -1.93 14.86
N ALA A 122 -0.40 -2.24 14.88
CA ALA A 122 -0.91 -3.50 15.44
C ALA A 122 -0.41 -4.73 14.66
N ARG A 123 -0.13 -5.80 15.39
CA ARG A 123 0.26 -7.11 14.83
C ARG A 123 -0.98 -7.98 14.71
N MET A 124 -1.31 -8.39 13.50
CA MET A 124 -2.60 -9.02 13.17
C MET A 124 -2.39 -10.21 12.21
N MET A 125 -1.28 -10.93 12.35
CA MET A 125 -0.95 -12.09 11.51
C MET A 125 -1.91 -13.25 11.76
N ASN A 126 -2.30 -13.98 10.70
CA ASN A 126 -3.25 -15.10 10.75
C ASN A 126 -4.60 -14.79 11.41
N LEU A 127 -4.96 -13.51 11.48
CA LEU A 127 -6.21 -13.03 12.06
C LEU A 127 -7.42 -13.47 11.23
N GLN A 128 -8.48 -13.90 11.89
CA GLN A 128 -9.76 -14.18 11.24
C GLN A 128 -10.76 -13.08 11.64
N LEU A 129 -11.20 -12.28 10.68
CA LEU A 129 -12.22 -11.24 10.82
C LEU A 129 -13.20 -11.31 9.64
N ARG A 130 -13.94 -12.41 9.54
CA ARG A 130 -15.00 -12.54 8.51
C ARG A 130 -16.18 -11.64 8.86
N ASN A 131 -16.88 -11.11 7.87
CA ASN A 131 -18.12 -10.33 8.06
C ASN A 131 -17.98 -9.12 9.01
N SER A 132 -16.76 -8.60 9.19
CA SER A 132 -16.45 -7.58 10.20
C SER A 132 -16.46 -6.18 9.59
N SER A 133 -16.51 -5.13 10.43
CA SER A 133 -16.50 -3.74 9.98
C SER A 133 -15.31 -2.99 10.56
N LEU A 134 -14.38 -2.59 9.69
CA LEU A 134 -13.23 -1.73 10.00
C LEU A 134 -13.37 -0.35 9.32
N THR A 135 -14.61 0.08 9.06
CA THR A 135 -14.91 1.32 8.34
C THR A 135 -14.24 2.51 9.02
N GLY A 136 -13.42 3.25 8.28
CA GLY A 136 -12.70 4.43 8.78
C GLY A 136 -11.64 4.16 9.85
N ALA A 137 -11.26 2.90 10.09
CA ALA A 137 -10.19 2.58 11.03
C ALA A 137 -8.82 3.07 10.53
N ASP A 138 -7.94 3.41 11.46
CA ASP A 138 -6.54 3.67 11.15
C ASP A 138 -5.75 2.37 11.30
N MET A 139 -5.39 1.76 10.18
CA MET A 139 -4.59 0.54 10.10
C MET A 139 -3.22 0.84 9.46
N SER A 140 -2.67 2.02 9.71
CA SER A 140 -1.33 2.37 9.24
C SER A 140 -0.29 1.43 9.86
N HIS A 141 0.63 0.93 9.04
CA HIS A 141 1.74 0.05 9.48
C HIS A 141 1.33 -1.27 10.15
N VAL A 142 0.10 -1.74 9.95
CA VAL A 142 -0.33 -3.06 10.47
C VAL A 142 0.32 -4.22 9.69
N VAL A 143 0.43 -5.37 10.34
CA VAL A 143 0.84 -6.63 9.71
C VAL A 143 -0.32 -7.62 9.72
N LEU A 144 -0.97 -7.81 8.58
CA LEU A 144 -2.13 -8.69 8.35
C LEU A 144 -1.76 -9.98 7.61
N ASP A 145 -0.49 -10.36 7.58
CA ASP A 145 -0.03 -11.47 6.75
C ASP A 145 -0.76 -12.79 7.08
N GLY A 146 -1.26 -13.45 6.04
CA GLY A 146 -2.03 -14.70 6.16
C GLY A 146 -3.46 -14.55 6.71
N SER A 147 -3.93 -13.32 6.94
CA SER A 147 -5.23 -13.06 7.56
C SER A 147 -6.40 -13.19 6.59
N CYS A 148 -7.59 -13.46 7.15
CA CYS A 148 -8.84 -13.56 6.43
C CYS A 148 -9.79 -12.43 6.86
N LEU A 149 -10.15 -11.56 5.92
CA LEU A 149 -11.12 -10.48 6.10
C LEU A 149 -12.27 -10.61 5.10
N GLU A 150 -12.60 -11.82 4.69
CA GLU A 150 -13.64 -12.10 3.70
C GLU A 150 -14.97 -11.44 4.09
N GLU A 151 -15.61 -10.79 3.11
CA GLU A 151 -16.87 -10.04 3.26
C GLU A 151 -16.84 -8.87 4.26
N SER A 152 -15.66 -8.43 4.70
CA SER A 152 -15.53 -7.32 5.63
C SER A 152 -15.63 -5.94 4.96
N ARG A 153 -16.10 -4.97 5.74
CA ARG A 153 -16.22 -3.56 5.35
C ARG A 153 -15.00 -2.77 5.79
N LEU A 154 -14.15 -2.38 4.84
CA LEU A 154 -12.94 -1.58 5.04
C LEU A 154 -13.06 -0.20 4.34
N ALA A 155 -14.28 0.31 4.14
CA ALA A 155 -14.48 1.59 3.50
C ALA A 155 -13.76 2.72 4.26
N LYS A 156 -13.05 3.59 3.55
CA LYS A 156 -12.28 4.73 4.10
C LYS A 156 -11.19 4.35 5.12
N VAL A 157 -10.76 3.10 5.18
CA VAL A 157 -9.66 2.67 6.05
C VAL A 157 -8.34 3.34 5.62
N CYS A 158 -7.45 3.62 6.57
CA CYS A 158 -6.06 3.98 6.28
C CYS A 158 -5.17 2.73 6.37
N LEU A 159 -4.64 2.24 5.26
CA LEU A 159 -3.72 1.10 5.16
C LEU A 159 -2.30 1.55 4.80
N LYS A 160 -1.91 2.77 5.18
CA LYS A 160 -0.62 3.33 4.81
C LYS A 160 0.52 2.46 5.34
N GLY A 161 1.36 1.94 4.44
CA GLY A 161 2.48 1.07 4.79
C GLY A 161 2.07 -0.26 5.44
N ALA A 162 0.81 -0.70 5.30
CA ALA A 162 0.33 -1.96 5.83
C ALA A 162 0.82 -3.16 5.02
N SER A 163 1.13 -4.27 5.70
CA SER A 163 1.40 -5.55 5.05
C SER A 163 0.13 -6.39 5.01
N LEU A 164 -0.31 -6.78 3.82
CA LEU A 164 -1.43 -7.67 3.57
C LEU A 164 -0.96 -8.81 2.67
N LEU A 165 0.11 -9.52 3.05
CA LEU A 165 0.65 -10.63 2.27
C LEU A 165 -0.23 -11.87 2.41
N ARG A 166 -0.58 -12.52 1.29
CA ARG A 166 -1.34 -13.79 1.28
C ARG A 166 -2.65 -13.73 2.06
N CYS A 167 -3.31 -12.57 2.06
CA CYS A 167 -4.58 -12.38 2.72
C CYS A 167 -5.74 -12.87 1.86
N ASN A 168 -6.76 -13.42 2.50
CA ASN A 168 -8.07 -13.59 1.88
C ASN A 168 -8.89 -12.31 2.11
N LEU A 169 -9.06 -11.52 1.04
CA LEU A 169 -9.80 -10.27 0.98
C LEU A 169 -10.97 -10.39 -0.02
N GLN A 170 -11.53 -11.59 -0.19
CA GLN A 170 -12.66 -11.81 -1.08
C GLN A 170 -13.86 -10.97 -0.63
N ARG A 171 -14.52 -10.33 -1.60
CA ARG A 171 -15.75 -9.53 -1.39
C ARG A 171 -15.61 -8.42 -0.33
N VAL A 172 -14.38 -7.99 -0.07
CA VAL A 172 -14.09 -6.86 0.81
C VAL A 172 -14.52 -5.54 0.16
N ASP A 173 -15.05 -4.62 0.96
CA ASP A 173 -15.27 -3.24 0.53
C ASP A 173 -14.11 -2.35 0.95
N LEU A 174 -13.26 -1.93 0.01
CA LEU A 174 -12.16 -1.00 0.19
C LEU A 174 -12.49 0.40 -0.36
N ALA A 175 -13.77 0.73 -0.54
CA ALA A 175 -14.16 2.01 -1.12
C ALA A 175 -13.57 3.21 -0.34
N GLY A 176 -12.81 4.05 -1.03
CA GLY A 176 -12.20 5.24 -0.44
C GLY A 176 -11.02 4.95 0.49
N ALA A 177 -10.49 3.72 0.53
CA ALA A 177 -9.33 3.39 1.34
C ALA A 177 -8.06 4.12 0.85
N ASN A 178 -7.18 4.48 1.79
CA ASN A 178 -5.83 4.91 1.47
C ASN A 178 -4.88 3.72 1.58
N VAL A 179 -4.29 3.30 0.46
CA VAL A 179 -3.39 2.14 0.39
C VAL A 179 -1.94 2.54 0.10
N GLU A 180 -1.56 3.79 0.38
CA GLU A 180 -0.21 4.28 0.11
C GLU A 180 0.88 3.39 0.75
N GLY A 181 1.71 2.74 -0.06
CA GLY A 181 2.78 1.86 0.44
C GLY A 181 2.31 0.52 0.99
N ALA A 182 1.01 0.19 0.87
CA ALA A 182 0.48 -1.09 1.29
C ALA A 182 0.95 -2.23 0.38
N VAL A 183 1.07 -3.44 0.92
CA VAL A 183 1.55 -4.61 0.19
C VAL A 183 0.47 -5.68 0.11
N PHE A 184 -0.09 -5.92 -1.07
CA PHE A 184 -1.14 -6.93 -1.33
C PHE A 184 -0.60 -8.19 -2.02
N THR A 185 0.71 -8.47 -1.87
CA THR A 185 1.34 -9.53 -2.66
C THR A 185 0.75 -10.90 -2.35
N GLU A 186 0.40 -11.65 -3.39
CA GLU A 186 -0.22 -12.99 -3.30
C GLU A 186 -1.58 -13.01 -2.57
N SER A 187 -2.26 -11.86 -2.47
CA SER A 187 -3.57 -11.75 -1.81
C SER A 187 -4.73 -11.90 -2.78
N ASP A 188 -5.87 -12.34 -2.25
CA ASP A 188 -7.08 -12.62 -3.02
C ASP A 188 -8.11 -11.51 -2.82
N LEU A 189 -8.34 -10.70 -3.84
CA LEU A 189 -9.32 -9.60 -3.84
C LEU A 189 -10.54 -9.93 -4.72
N ARG A 190 -10.85 -11.20 -4.97
CA ARG A 190 -11.98 -11.55 -5.85
C ARG A 190 -13.30 -10.98 -5.32
N GLY A 191 -14.05 -10.32 -6.20
CA GLY A 191 -15.32 -9.68 -5.84
C GLY A 191 -15.18 -8.45 -4.93
N ALA A 192 -13.97 -7.98 -4.64
CA ALA A 192 -13.77 -6.79 -3.81
C ALA A 192 -14.23 -5.51 -4.52
N THR A 193 -14.53 -4.47 -3.74
CA THR A 193 -14.85 -3.12 -4.24
C THR A 193 -13.67 -2.19 -4.00
N LEU A 194 -13.11 -1.62 -5.07
CA LEU A 194 -11.91 -0.75 -5.02
C LEU A 194 -12.20 0.70 -5.47
N ARG A 195 -13.47 1.14 -5.41
CA ARG A 195 -13.88 2.47 -5.86
C ARG A 195 -13.15 3.56 -5.06
N THR A 196 -12.63 4.59 -5.74
CA THR A 196 -12.01 5.77 -5.10
C THR A 196 -10.85 5.46 -4.15
N VAL A 197 -10.19 4.32 -4.31
CA VAL A 197 -8.96 3.99 -3.57
C VAL A 197 -7.85 4.99 -3.93
N SER A 198 -7.11 5.46 -2.94
CA SER A 198 -6.03 6.43 -3.09
C SER A 198 -4.67 5.83 -2.71
N GLY A 199 -3.58 6.37 -3.25
CA GLY A 199 -2.21 5.90 -2.95
C GLY A 199 -1.83 4.57 -3.61
N PHE A 200 -2.66 4.06 -4.53
CA PHE A 200 -2.45 2.77 -5.20
C PHE A 200 -1.18 2.73 -6.06
N GLU A 201 -0.66 3.88 -6.50
CA GLU A 201 0.57 3.99 -7.30
C GLU A 201 1.84 3.69 -6.49
N LYS A 202 1.76 3.79 -5.16
CA LYS A 202 2.85 3.44 -4.25
C LYS A 202 2.62 2.09 -3.56
N ALA A 203 1.47 1.46 -3.78
CA ALA A 203 1.16 0.15 -3.25
C ALA A 203 1.75 -0.96 -4.13
N CYS A 204 1.95 -2.14 -3.55
CA CYS A 204 2.40 -3.33 -4.25
C CYS A 204 1.24 -4.30 -4.51
N TRP A 205 0.96 -4.58 -5.79
CA TRP A 205 -0.13 -5.44 -6.26
C TRP A 205 0.37 -6.72 -6.95
N LEU A 206 1.61 -7.13 -6.64
CA LEU A 206 2.25 -8.28 -7.28
C LEU A 206 1.49 -9.57 -6.97
N ARG A 207 1.13 -10.33 -8.00
CA ARG A 207 0.43 -11.62 -7.90
C ARG A 207 -0.89 -11.53 -7.10
N THR A 208 -1.48 -10.35 -7.00
CA THR A 208 -2.79 -10.15 -6.37
C THR A 208 -3.90 -10.62 -7.30
N ASP A 209 -4.81 -11.47 -6.82
CA ASP A 209 -5.95 -11.92 -7.62
C ASP A 209 -7.06 -10.86 -7.62
N MET A 210 -7.31 -10.27 -8.79
CA MET A 210 -8.25 -9.18 -8.97
C MET A 210 -9.42 -9.56 -9.91
N ARG A 211 -9.69 -10.86 -10.07
CA ARG A 211 -10.83 -11.33 -10.87
C ARG A 211 -12.14 -10.90 -10.22
N GLU A 212 -13.17 -10.70 -11.03
CA GLU A 212 -14.53 -10.38 -10.55
C GLU A 212 -14.67 -9.08 -9.73
N ILE A 213 -13.64 -8.22 -9.72
CA ILE A 213 -13.69 -6.91 -9.06
C ILE A 213 -14.59 -5.94 -9.85
N ASN A 214 -15.43 -5.20 -9.12
CA ASN A 214 -16.12 -4.04 -9.68
C ASN A 214 -15.16 -2.84 -9.78
N PHE A 215 -14.62 -2.61 -10.98
CA PHE A 215 -13.71 -1.51 -11.26
C PHE A 215 -14.40 -0.17 -11.58
N ALA A 216 -15.71 -0.03 -11.34
CA ALA A 216 -16.40 1.24 -11.57
C ALA A 216 -15.77 2.35 -10.71
N GLY A 217 -15.01 3.25 -11.36
CA GLY A 217 -14.23 4.31 -10.70
C GLY A 217 -12.85 3.89 -10.20
N ALA A 218 -12.30 2.74 -10.63
CA ALA A 218 -10.99 2.20 -10.25
C ALA A 218 -10.16 1.69 -11.45
N TYR A 219 -10.42 2.21 -12.65
CA TYR A 219 -9.77 1.75 -13.89
C TYR A 219 -8.25 1.97 -13.89
N LEU A 220 -7.78 3.12 -13.37
CA LEU A 220 -6.35 3.42 -13.27
C LEU A 220 -5.62 2.42 -12.37
N LEU A 221 -6.25 2.00 -11.28
CA LEU A 221 -5.71 1.00 -10.36
C LEU A 221 -5.57 -0.36 -11.05
N ARG A 222 -6.61 -0.81 -11.78
CA ARG A 222 -6.56 -2.07 -12.55
C ARG A 222 -5.38 -2.08 -13.52
N ARG A 223 -5.25 -0.98 -14.28
CA ARG A 223 -4.17 -0.83 -15.25
C ARG A 223 -2.81 -0.85 -14.57
N PHE A 224 -2.65 -0.09 -13.49
CA PHE A 224 -1.38 -0.02 -12.74
C PHE A 224 -0.98 -1.40 -12.18
N ALA A 225 -1.91 -2.12 -11.57
CA ALA A 225 -1.65 -3.46 -11.04
C ALA A 225 -1.26 -4.46 -12.14
N ASN A 226 -1.95 -4.43 -13.28
CA ASN A 226 -1.60 -5.25 -14.44
C ASN A 226 -0.21 -4.91 -14.99
N ASP A 227 0.10 -3.62 -15.12
CA ASP A 227 1.43 -3.15 -15.57
C ASP A 227 2.53 -3.63 -14.61
N GLN A 228 2.28 -3.60 -13.29
CA GLN A 228 3.25 -4.07 -12.29
C GLN A 228 3.52 -5.58 -12.41
N ASN A 229 2.47 -6.38 -12.60
CA ASN A 229 2.57 -7.83 -12.80
C ASN A 229 3.28 -8.19 -14.10
N TYR A 230 2.96 -7.51 -15.20
CA TYR A 230 3.64 -7.71 -16.48
C TYR A 230 5.14 -7.41 -16.38
N LEU A 231 5.52 -6.32 -15.71
CA LEU A 231 6.93 -5.96 -15.54
C LEU A 231 7.70 -6.97 -14.69
N ASP A 232 7.09 -7.51 -13.64
CA ASP A 232 7.69 -8.58 -12.82
C ASP A 232 7.88 -9.86 -13.64
N GLU A 233 6.86 -10.30 -14.38
CA GLU A 233 6.93 -11.48 -15.24
C GLU A 233 7.97 -11.30 -16.36
N PHE A 234 7.96 -10.15 -17.03
CA PHE A 234 8.92 -9.83 -18.09
C PHE A 234 10.36 -9.85 -17.57
N ARG A 235 10.61 -9.23 -16.40
CA ARG A 235 11.94 -9.20 -15.78
C ARG A 235 12.45 -10.60 -15.43
N ASN A 236 11.56 -11.48 -14.98
CA ASN A 236 11.93 -12.80 -14.46
C ASN A 236 11.93 -13.92 -15.52
N ARG A 237 11.49 -13.63 -16.77
CA ARG A 237 11.38 -14.63 -17.85
C ARG A 237 12.71 -15.24 -18.29
N ASN A 238 13.73 -14.44 -18.60
CA ASN A 238 15.08 -14.91 -18.95
C ASN A 238 16.14 -13.80 -18.76
N ARG A 239 17.43 -14.15 -18.91
CA ARG A 239 18.54 -13.17 -18.74
C ARG A 239 18.46 -12.00 -19.72
N PHE A 240 18.01 -12.26 -20.95
CA PHE A 240 17.86 -11.22 -21.98
C PHE A 240 16.74 -10.23 -21.62
N SER A 241 15.57 -10.72 -21.21
CA SER A 241 14.44 -9.89 -20.81
C SER A 241 14.75 -9.08 -19.55
N SER A 242 15.51 -9.64 -18.61
CA SER A 242 16.02 -8.91 -17.46
C SER A 242 16.95 -7.76 -17.89
N ALA A 243 17.87 -7.99 -18.82
CA ALA A 243 18.75 -6.94 -19.35
C ALA A 243 17.95 -5.84 -20.09
N VAL A 244 16.97 -6.23 -20.91
CA VAL A 244 16.07 -5.30 -21.60
C VAL A 244 15.24 -4.49 -20.59
N TYR A 245 14.74 -5.13 -19.53
CA TYR A 245 14.02 -4.45 -18.44
C TYR A 245 14.87 -3.36 -17.79
N TRP A 246 16.12 -3.67 -17.44
CA TRP A 246 17.02 -2.69 -16.84
C TRP A 246 17.32 -1.52 -17.78
N LEU A 247 17.58 -1.79 -19.06
CA LEU A 247 17.76 -0.75 -20.06
C LEU A 247 16.49 0.13 -20.18
N TRP A 248 15.31 -0.50 -20.21
CA TRP A 248 14.03 0.18 -20.34
C TRP A 248 13.66 1.02 -19.11
N LEU A 249 13.99 0.53 -17.92
CA LEU A 249 13.84 1.24 -16.64
C LEU A 249 14.71 2.49 -16.60
N ILE A 250 16.00 2.38 -16.96
CA ILE A 250 16.96 3.49 -16.94
C ILE A 250 16.54 4.58 -17.93
N THR A 251 16.19 4.17 -19.15
CA THR A 251 15.90 5.09 -20.24
C THR A 251 14.56 5.82 -20.12
N SER A 252 13.50 5.13 -19.66
CA SER A 252 12.13 5.68 -19.73
C SER A 252 11.23 5.39 -18.53
N ASP A 253 11.76 4.82 -17.45
CA ASP A 253 10.92 4.31 -16.33
C ASP A 253 9.89 3.29 -16.80
N CYS A 254 10.31 2.37 -17.68
CA CYS A 254 9.43 1.42 -18.37
C CYS A 254 8.26 2.11 -19.12
N GLY A 255 8.57 3.19 -19.83
CA GLY A 255 7.61 3.98 -20.61
C GLY A 255 6.71 4.91 -19.80
N ARG A 256 6.98 5.09 -18.50
CA ARG A 256 6.20 5.97 -17.62
C ARG A 256 6.66 7.43 -17.67
N SER A 257 7.94 7.68 -17.95
CA SER A 257 8.56 9.00 -17.85
C SER A 257 8.97 9.59 -19.20
N LEU A 258 8.15 10.53 -19.70
CA LEU A 258 8.45 11.31 -20.89
C LEU A 258 9.67 12.22 -20.70
N SER A 259 9.87 12.75 -19.48
CA SER A 259 11.00 13.64 -19.18
C SER A 259 12.34 12.92 -19.17
N ARG A 260 12.41 11.69 -18.64
CA ARG A 260 13.63 10.86 -18.73
C ARG A 260 14.00 10.58 -20.18
N TRP A 261 13.01 10.25 -21.01
CA TRP A 261 13.23 10.02 -22.43
C TRP A 261 13.65 11.29 -23.18
N GLY A 262 13.04 12.43 -22.89
CA GLY A 262 13.45 13.73 -23.45
C GLY A 262 14.87 14.12 -23.05
N LEU A 263 15.27 13.86 -21.79
CA LEU A 263 16.64 14.08 -21.33
C LEU A 263 17.63 13.16 -22.05
N LEU A 264 17.27 11.89 -22.26
CA LEU A 264 18.07 10.95 -23.05
C LEU A 264 18.32 11.49 -24.47
N ILE A 265 17.28 11.98 -25.14
CA ILE A 265 17.37 12.61 -26.47
C ILE A 265 18.31 13.82 -26.43
N PHE A 266 18.16 14.69 -25.42
CA PHE A 266 19.01 15.86 -25.26
C PHE A 266 20.50 15.47 -25.07
N VAL A 267 20.79 14.49 -24.21
CA VAL A 267 22.16 13.99 -24.01
C VAL A 267 22.73 13.41 -25.29
N GLN A 268 21.91 12.70 -26.07
CA GLN A 268 22.33 12.12 -27.35
C GLN A 268 22.70 13.20 -28.38
N VAL A 269 21.92 14.28 -28.44
CA VAL A 269 22.22 15.44 -29.30
C VAL A 269 23.57 16.05 -28.94
N ILE A 270 23.84 16.28 -27.64
CA ILE A 270 25.12 16.85 -27.21
C ILE A 270 26.28 15.90 -27.50
N LEU A 271 26.09 14.59 -27.34
CA LEU A 271 27.11 13.59 -27.65
C LEU A 271 27.48 13.62 -29.13
N PHE A 272 26.49 13.58 -30.03
CA PHE A 272 26.75 13.59 -31.47
C PHE A 272 27.30 14.93 -31.97
N ALA A 273 26.82 16.05 -31.43
CA ALA A 273 27.43 17.35 -31.65
C ALA A 273 28.92 17.36 -31.30
N CYS A 274 29.30 16.75 -30.17
CA CYS A 274 30.70 16.62 -29.79
C CYS A 274 31.48 15.72 -30.76
N LEU A 275 30.92 14.58 -31.17
CA LEU A 275 31.55 13.69 -32.14
C LEU A 275 31.76 14.38 -33.49
N TYR A 276 30.79 15.17 -33.95
CA TYR A 276 30.90 15.93 -35.21
C TYR A 276 32.03 16.96 -35.21
N THR A 277 32.49 17.45 -34.05
CA THR A 277 33.71 18.28 -34.00
C THR A 277 35.00 17.49 -34.15
N GLN A 278 34.95 16.17 -33.96
CA GLN A 278 36.10 15.26 -34.04
C GLN A 278 36.18 14.53 -35.39
N VAL A 279 35.09 14.50 -36.16
CA VAL A 279 35.03 13.89 -37.50
C VAL A 279 34.83 14.97 -38.57
N GLY A 280 35.31 14.71 -39.79
CA GLY A 280 35.14 15.65 -40.89
C GLY A 280 33.68 15.71 -41.35
N VAL A 281 32.98 16.78 -40.97
CA VAL A 281 31.61 17.13 -41.37
C VAL A 281 31.64 18.55 -41.92
N ASP A 282 31.00 18.75 -43.07
CA ASP A 282 30.80 20.08 -43.64
C ASP A 282 29.53 20.71 -43.06
N TYR A 283 29.69 21.90 -42.46
CA TYR A 283 28.63 22.69 -41.84
C TYR A 283 28.12 23.84 -42.74
N GLY A 284 28.63 23.95 -43.96
CA GLY A 284 28.26 25.00 -44.92
C GLY A 284 28.99 26.33 -44.70
N GLU A 285 28.51 27.37 -45.40
CA GLU A 285 29.21 28.66 -45.52
C GLU A 285 29.21 29.52 -44.24
N HIS A 286 28.35 29.22 -43.27
CA HIS A 286 28.17 30.01 -42.04
C HIS A 286 28.37 29.17 -40.79
N ASP A 287 29.56 28.56 -40.67
CA ASP A 287 29.91 27.78 -39.49
C ASP A 287 30.07 28.66 -38.24
N THR A 288 29.48 28.22 -37.14
CA THR A 288 29.50 28.80 -35.82
C THR A 288 29.74 27.72 -34.77
N TRP A 289 30.04 28.11 -33.53
CA TRP A 289 30.15 27.17 -32.42
C TRP A 289 28.86 26.37 -32.14
N LEU A 290 27.72 26.83 -32.67
CA LEU A 290 26.42 26.16 -32.52
C LEU A 290 26.14 25.16 -33.66
N SER A 291 26.88 25.19 -34.77
CA SER A 291 26.62 24.33 -35.93
C SER A 291 26.56 22.85 -35.55
N PRO A 292 27.53 22.27 -34.81
CA PRO A 292 27.50 20.84 -34.52
C PRO A 292 26.24 20.42 -33.74
N ILE A 293 25.73 21.31 -32.88
CA ILE A 293 24.49 21.09 -32.13
C ILE A 293 23.27 21.20 -33.05
N TYR A 294 23.21 22.25 -33.88
CA TYR A 294 22.12 22.44 -34.84
C TYR A 294 21.97 21.23 -35.76
N PHE A 295 23.09 20.79 -36.36
CA PHE A 295 23.10 19.65 -37.27
C PHE A 295 22.76 18.33 -36.59
N SER A 296 23.18 18.11 -35.35
CA SER A 296 22.75 16.95 -34.55
C SER A 296 21.24 16.98 -34.24
N VAL A 297 20.69 18.14 -33.85
CA VAL A 297 19.23 18.31 -33.64
C VAL A 297 18.44 18.05 -34.92
N VAL A 298 18.90 18.57 -36.06
CA VAL A 298 18.24 18.33 -37.35
C VAL A 298 18.31 16.85 -37.69
N THR A 299 19.49 16.23 -37.65
CA THR A 299 19.69 14.82 -38.02
C THR A 299 18.81 13.88 -37.20
N ILE A 300 18.70 14.11 -35.88
CA ILE A 300 17.89 13.26 -35.00
C ILE A 300 16.38 13.48 -35.20
N THR A 301 15.94 14.69 -35.56
CA THR A 301 14.51 15.03 -35.71
C THR A 301 13.97 14.75 -37.11
N THR A 302 14.81 14.90 -38.14
CA THR A 302 14.43 14.66 -39.54
C THR A 302 14.83 13.28 -40.04
N LEU A 303 15.42 12.44 -39.18
CA LEU A 303 15.86 11.08 -39.49
C LEU A 303 16.83 11.03 -40.68
N GLY A 304 17.75 11.99 -40.73
CA GLY A 304 18.76 12.11 -41.80
C GLY A 304 18.28 12.81 -43.06
N TYR A 305 17.04 13.32 -43.08
CA TYR A 305 16.59 14.19 -44.16
C TYR A 305 17.04 15.64 -43.88
N GLY A 306 18.24 16.01 -44.33
CA GLY A 306 18.75 17.38 -44.25
C GLY A 306 20.19 17.51 -43.74
N ASP A 307 21.04 18.01 -44.63
CA ASP A 307 22.20 18.90 -44.42
C ASP A 307 23.50 18.40 -43.75
N VAL A 308 23.57 17.28 -43.02
CA VAL A 308 24.89 16.77 -42.60
C VAL A 308 25.63 16.12 -43.77
N LEU A 309 26.70 16.75 -44.23
CA LEU A 309 27.57 16.27 -45.32
C LEU A 309 28.89 15.76 -44.75
N PRO A 310 29.01 14.46 -44.42
CA PRO A 310 30.26 13.90 -43.93
C PRO A 310 31.31 13.84 -45.05
N THR A 311 32.43 14.52 -44.85
CA THR A 311 33.56 14.56 -45.80
C THR A 311 34.56 13.42 -45.58
N THR A 312 34.40 12.68 -44.49
CA THR A 312 35.27 11.56 -44.08
C THR A 312 34.45 10.29 -43.83
N VAL A 313 35.09 9.12 -43.98
CA VAL A 313 34.47 7.82 -43.65
C VAL A 313 34.05 7.77 -42.17
N GLY A 314 34.83 8.37 -41.28
CA GLY A 314 34.47 8.52 -39.86
C GLY A 314 33.19 9.33 -39.67
N GLY A 315 33.05 10.45 -40.38
CA GLY A 315 31.83 11.25 -40.39
C GLY A 315 30.61 10.45 -40.87
N GLN A 316 30.76 9.67 -41.94
CA GLN A 316 29.68 8.82 -42.46
C GLN A 316 29.20 7.82 -41.42
N ILE A 317 30.13 7.15 -40.72
CA ILE A 317 29.79 6.20 -39.66
C ILE A 317 29.03 6.88 -38.51
N VAL A 318 29.52 8.04 -38.04
CA VAL A 318 28.88 8.80 -36.95
C VAL A 318 27.46 9.23 -37.34
N THR A 319 27.27 9.76 -38.54
CA THR A 319 25.94 10.18 -39.02
C THR A 319 24.99 8.99 -39.18
N ILE A 320 25.45 7.86 -39.70
CA ILE A 320 24.63 6.63 -39.79
C ILE A 320 24.20 6.18 -38.39
N CYS A 321 25.12 6.17 -37.42
CA CYS A 321 24.80 5.82 -36.04
C CYS A 321 23.77 6.78 -35.43
N GLU A 322 23.89 8.09 -35.66
CA GLU A 322 22.93 9.08 -35.15
C GLU A 322 21.53 8.86 -35.72
N VAL A 323 21.40 8.65 -37.02
CA VAL A 323 20.10 8.42 -37.66
C VAL A 323 19.42 7.15 -37.13
N VAL A 324 20.17 6.05 -36.99
CA VAL A 324 19.63 4.78 -36.46
C VAL A 324 19.15 4.95 -35.02
N ILE A 325 19.94 5.62 -34.17
CA ILE A 325 19.56 5.89 -32.78
C ILE A 325 18.36 6.83 -32.72
N GLY A 326 18.35 7.89 -33.54
CA GLY A 326 17.26 8.85 -33.65
C GLY A 326 15.93 8.18 -34.00
N TYR A 327 15.93 7.20 -34.91
CA TYR A 327 14.73 6.43 -35.26
C TYR A 327 14.14 5.67 -34.06
N ILE A 328 14.99 4.99 -33.29
CA ILE A 328 14.58 4.27 -32.08
C ILE A 328 14.05 5.26 -31.02
N MET A 329 14.73 6.40 -30.86
CA MET A 329 14.35 7.44 -29.90
C MET A 329 13.00 8.08 -30.24
N LEU A 330 12.77 8.45 -31.49
CA LEU A 330 11.52 9.04 -31.95
C LEU A 330 10.36 8.05 -31.83
N GLY A 331 10.59 6.78 -32.22
CA GLY A 331 9.61 5.71 -32.06
C GLY A 331 9.25 5.48 -30.58
N GLY A 332 10.24 5.48 -29.69
CA GLY A 332 10.02 5.41 -28.26
C GLY A 332 9.27 6.62 -27.71
N LEU A 333 9.59 7.83 -28.17
CA LEU A 333 8.89 9.07 -27.78
C LEU A 333 7.42 9.01 -28.19
N LEU A 334 7.13 8.60 -29.42
CA LEU A 334 5.76 8.44 -29.93
C LEU A 334 5.00 7.35 -29.17
N SER A 335 5.65 6.23 -28.82
CA SER A 335 5.05 5.16 -28.02
C SER A 335 4.69 5.67 -26.60
N ILE A 336 5.61 6.37 -25.93
CA ILE A 336 5.38 6.95 -24.59
C ILE A 336 4.29 8.02 -24.65
N PHE A 337 4.33 8.89 -25.66
CA PHE A 337 3.35 9.95 -25.87
C PHE A 337 1.96 9.37 -26.14
N THR A 338 1.85 8.41 -27.05
CA THR A 338 0.59 7.69 -27.34
C THR A 338 0.06 7.03 -26.07
N ASN A 339 0.91 6.34 -25.30
CA ASN A 339 0.51 5.75 -24.02
C ASN A 339 0.07 6.79 -22.98
N LYS A 340 0.56 8.04 -23.05
CA LYS A 340 0.19 9.14 -22.15
C LYS A 340 -1.05 9.91 -22.60
N MET A 341 -1.32 9.96 -23.90
CA MET A 341 -2.51 10.60 -24.49
C MET A 341 -3.70 9.66 -24.50
N ALA A 342 -3.51 8.39 -24.90
CA ALA A 342 -4.52 7.33 -24.77
C ALA A 342 -4.93 7.14 -23.29
N ARG A 343 -4.03 7.46 -22.34
CA ARG A 343 -4.31 7.56 -20.90
C ARG A 343 -5.44 8.55 -20.51
N ARG A 344 -5.95 9.36 -21.43
CA ARG A 344 -7.08 10.30 -21.21
C ARG A 344 -8.35 9.93 -21.98
N ALA A 345 -8.32 8.90 -22.82
CA ALA A 345 -9.41 8.56 -23.73
C ALA A 345 -10.28 7.37 -23.27
N ASP A 346 -9.83 6.62 -22.25
CA ASP A 346 -10.54 5.53 -21.58
C ASP A 346 -10.98 5.93 -20.16
#